data_AF-A0A969J753-F1
#
_entry.id   AF-A0A969J753-F1
#
_cell.length_a   1.000
_cell.length_b   1.000
_cell.length_c   1.000
_cell.angle_alpha   90.00
_cell.angle_beta   90.00
_cell.angle_gamma   90.00
#
_symmetry.space_group_name_H-M   'P 1'
#
loop_
_entity.id
_entity.type
_entity.pdbx_description
1 polymer ?
#
loop_
_entity_poly.entity_id
_entity_poly.type
_entity_poly.pdbx_seq_one_letter_code
_entity_poly.pdbx_strand_id
1 'polypeptide(L)'
;MFVNNSKNEDLTEELQGILYHLSQTYPNASTFQKQTVLQMELQQRARTDPTFKQRFISAVKAGGIELAKVLTNNPFVSVPIETVKGWIEAEPN
;
A
#
# COMPACT_ATOMS: atom_id res chain seq x y z
N MET A 1 -19.09 5.82 -23.50
CA MET A 1 -18.80 6.42 -22.19
C MET A 1 -18.19 5.31 -21.35
N PHE A 2 -16.85 5.26 -21.24
CA PHE A 2 -16.17 4.21 -20.47
C PHE A 2 -15.69 4.81 -19.17
N VAL A 3 -16.18 4.25 -18.07
CA VAL A 3 -15.85 4.68 -16.71
C VAL A 3 -14.40 4.30 -16.45
N ASN A 4 -13.66 5.25 -15.90
CA ASN A 4 -12.22 5.27 -15.69
C ASN A 4 -11.80 4.26 -14.59
N ASN A 5 -11.76 2.96 -14.91
CA ASN A 5 -11.42 1.90 -13.94
C ASN A 5 -9.92 1.54 -13.91
N SER A 6 -9.12 1.97 -14.89
CA SER A 6 -7.70 1.60 -15.02
C SER A 6 -6.82 2.15 -13.89
N LYS A 7 -7.11 3.34 -13.35
CA LYS A 7 -6.24 3.97 -12.33
C LYS A 7 -6.13 3.20 -11.01
N ASN A 8 -7.12 2.36 -10.68
CA ASN A 8 -7.16 1.59 -9.44
C ASN A 8 -6.54 0.19 -9.60
N GLU A 9 -6.61 -0.37 -10.81
CA GLU A 9 -5.88 -1.60 -11.17
C GLU A 9 -4.37 -1.33 -11.06
N ASP A 10 -3.90 -0.20 -11.62
CA ASP A 10 -2.51 0.24 -11.51
C ASP A 10 -2.04 0.36 -10.04
N LEU A 11 -2.88 0.90 -9.15
CA LEU A 11 -2.51 1.08 -7.74
C LEU A 11 -2.46 -0.25 -6.98
N THR A 12 -3.36 -1.18 -7.32
CA THR A 12 -3.39 -2.52 -6.72
C THR A 12 -2.16 -3.31 -7.14
N GLU A 13 -1.80 -3.27 -8.42
CA GLU A 13 -0.58 -3.87 -8.97
C GLU A 13 0.69 -3.24 -8.37
N GLU A 14 0.72 -1.91 -8.26
CA GLU A 14 1.83 -1.19 -7.63
C GLU A 14 2.04 -1.64 -6.17
N LEU A 15 0.97 -1.77 -5.39
CA LEU A 15 1.03 -2.24 -4.00
C LEU A 15 1.47 -3.71 -3.91
N GLN A 16 0.98 -4.57 -4.80
CA GLN A 16 1.44 -5.96 -4.89
C GLN A 16 2.94 -6.03 -5.22
N GLY A 17 3.41 -5.18 -6.14
CA GLY A 17 4.82 -5.06 -6.50
C GLY A 17 5.69 -4.65 -5.31
N ILE A 18 5.26 -3.66 -4.53
CA ILE A 18 5.94 -3.23 -3.29
C ILE A 18 6.03 -4.41 -2.30
N LEU A 19 4.90 -5.08 -2.03
CA LEU A 19 4.87 -6.21 -1.09
C LEU A 19 5.73 -7.38 -1.56
N TYR A 20 5.71 -7.67 -2.87
CA TYR A 20 6.57 -8.69 -3.46
C TYR A 20 8.04 -8.34 -3.29
N HIS A 21 8.45 -7.11 -3.61
CA HIS A 21 9.82 -6.66 -3.42
C HIS A 21 10.27 -6.80 -1.97
N LEU A 22 9.47 -6.31 -1.02
CA LEU A 22 9.78 -6.42 0.40
C LEU A 22 9.86 -7.88 0.89
N SER A 23 9.05 -8.79 0.33
CA SER A 23 9.12 -10.22 0.64
C SER A 23 10.45 -10.86 0.24
N GLN A 24 11.05 -10.41 -0.87
CA GLN A 24 12.33 -10.90 -1.36
C GLN A 24 13.50 -10.26 -0.61
N THR A 25 13.37 -8.97 -0.25
CA THR A 25 14.41 -8.22 0.47
C THR A 25 14.48 -8.60 1.95
N TYR A 26 13.33 -8.94 2.57
CA TYR A 26 13.23 -9.23 4.00
C TYR A 26 12.57 -10.60 4.31
N PRO A 27 13.09 -11.73 3.77
CA PRO A 27 12.42 -13.03 3.89
C PRO A 27 12.37 -13.54 5.34
N ASN A 28 13.41 -13.26 6.11
CA ASN A 28 13.59 -13.75 7.50
C ASN A 28 13.25 -12.69 8.57
N ALA A 29 12.67 -11.56 8.17
CA ALA A 29 12.30 -10.50 9.12
C ALA A 29 11.18 -10.97 10.06
N SER A 30 11.19 -10.48 11.31
CA SER A 30 10.09 -10.69 12.23
C SER A 30 8.83 -9.96 11.76
N THR A 31 7.66 -10.36 12.26
CA THR A 31 6.37 -9.71 11.92
C THR A 31 6.43 -8.19 12.15
N PHE A 32 7.03 -7.76 13.26
CA PHE A 32 7.19 -6.35 13.57
C PHE A 32 8.07 -5.64 12.52
N GLN A 33 9.23 -6.22 12.20
CA GLN A 33 10.14 -5.66 11.18
C GLN A 33 9.46 -5.57 9.81
N LYS A 34 8.68 -6.57 9.40
CA LYS A 34 7.95 -6.56 8.13
C LYS A 34 6.92 -5.42 8.05
N GLN A 35 6.19 -5.16 9.13
CA GLN A 35 5.30 -4.00 9.20
C GLN A 35 6.05 -2.68 9.18
N THR A 36 7.17 -2.57 9.90
CA THR A 36 8.02 -1.36 9.90
C THR A 36 8.57 -1.04 8.52
N VAL A 37 9.14 -2.02 7.80
CA VAL A 37 9.70 -1.77 6.45
C VAL A 37 8.61 -1.44 5.44
N LEU A 38 7.41 -2.05 5.55
CA LEU A 38 6.26 -1.68 4.72
C LEU A 38 5.85 -0.23 4.99
N GLN A 39 5.72 0.15 6.26
CA GLN A 39 5.38 1.53 6.63
C GLN A 39 6.40 2.52 6.03
N MET A 40 7.69 2.25 6.20
CA MET A 40 8.75 3.11 5.67
C MET A 40 8.69 3.25 4.14
N GLU A 41 8.51 2.13 3.43
CA GLU A 41 8.44 2.13 1.96
C GLU A 41 7.22 2.91 1.46
N LEU A 42 6.06 2.72 2.08
CA LEU A 42 4.83 3.44 1.69
C LEU A 42 4.90 4.93 2.01
N GLN A 43 5.51 5.32 3.13
CA GLN A 43 5.76 6.72 3.46
C GLN A 43 6.74 7.35 2.47
N GLN A 44 7.81 6.64 2.12
CA GLN A 44 8.78 7.11 1.13
C GLN A 44 8.14 7.24 -0.26
N ARG A 45 7.28 6.30 -0.65
CA ARG A 45 6.53 6.36 -1.91
C ARG A 45 5.55 7.52 -1.93
N ALA A 46 4.81 7.74 -0.85
CA ALA A 46 3.90 8.88 -0.72
C ALA A 46 4.65 10.23 -0.81
N ARG A 47 5.89 10.28 -0.31
CA ARG A 47 6.77 11.46 -0.38
C ARG A 47 7.29 11.76 -1.77
N THR A 48 7.76 10.72 -2.44
CA THR A 48 8.40 10.85 -3.76
C THR A 48 7.38 10.89 -4.89
N ASP A 49 6.21 10.29 -4.69
CA ASP A 49 5.08 10.31 -5.60
C ASP A 49 3.79 10.77 -4.87
N PRO A 50 3.51 12.08 -4.85
CA PRO A 50 2.25 12.61 -4.32
C PRO A 50 1.00 12.06 -5.03
N THR A 51 1.14 11.57 -6.28
CA THR A 51 0.03 10.94 -7.02
C THR A 51 -0.31 9.58 -6.43
N PHE A 52 0.67 8.81 -5.98
CA PHE A 52 0.44 7.57 -5.22
C PHE A 52 -0.41 7.84 -3.97
N LYS A 53 -0.01 8.83 -3.16
CA LYS A 53 -0.74 9.23 -1.95
C LYS A 53 -2.20 9.60 -2.25
N GLN A 54 -2.42 10.46 -3.25
CA GLN A 54 -3.76 10.87 -3.65
C GLN A 54 -4.61 9.69 -4.14
N ARG A 55 -4.06 8.85 -5.03
CA ARG A 55 -4.76 7.67 -5.55
C ARG A 55 -5.11 6.69 -4.42
N PHE A 56 -4.19 6.45 -3.49
CA PHE A 56 -4.43 5.57 -2.35
C PHE A 56 -5.58 6.07 -1.49
N ILE A 57 -5.54 7.33 -1.06
CA ILE A 57 -6.60 7.91 -0.22
C ILE A 57 -7.95 7.90 -0.95
N SER A 58 -7.97 8.23 -2.25
CA SER A 58 -9.18 8.19 -3.07
C SER A 58 -9.75 6.77 -3.21
N ALA A 59 -8.89 5.77 -3.43
CA ALA A 59 -9.31 4.37 -3.55
C ALA A 59 -9.88 3.83 -2.25
N VAL A 60 -9.28 4.17 -1.10
CA VAL A 60 -9.81 3.82 0.23
C VAL A 60 -11.20 4.43 0.43
N LYS A 61 -11.37 5.73 0.14
CA LYS A 61 -12.67 6.42 0.24
C LYS A 61 -13.75 5.85 -0.69
N ALA A 62 -13.34 5.30 -1.84
CA ALA A 62 -14.23 4.65 -2.80
C ALA A 62 -14.59 3.19 -2.42
N GLY A 63 -14.14 2.69 -1.27
CA GLY A 63 -14.46 1.36 -0.75
C GLY A 63 -13.32 0.34 -0.87
N GLY A 64 -12.22 0.66 -1.56
CA GLY A 64 -10.90 0.03 -1.42
C GLY A 64 -10.79 -1.51 -1.38
N ILE A 65 -11.79 -2.27 -1.85
CA ILE A 65 -11.90 -3.72 -1.57
C ILE A 65 -10.69 -4.50 -2.07
N GLU A 66 -10.21 -4.22 -3.28
CA GLU A 66 -9.05 -4.92 -3.85
C GLU A 66 -7.75 -4.58 -3.12
N LEU A 67 -7.55 -3.32 -2.73
CA LEU A 67 -6.42 -2.93 -1.89
C LEU A 67 -6.47 -3.59 -0.52
N ALA A 68 -7.67 -3.70 0.07
CA ALA A 68 -7.86 -4.36 1.35
C ALA A 68 -7.48 -5.85 1.25
N LYS A 69 -7.93 -6.56 0.19
CA LYS A 69 -7.52 -7.94 -0.07
C LYS A 69 -6.01 -8.08 -0.21
N VAL A 70 -5.37 -7.18 -0.94
CA VAL A 70 -3.91 -7.19 -1.10
C VAL A 70 -3.20 -7.02 0.25
N LEU A 71 -3.69 -6.14 1.12
CA LEU A 71 -3.05 -5.85 2.41
C LEU A 71 -3.35 -6.89 3.49
N THR A 72 -4.49 -7.58 3.43
CA THR A 72 -4.89 -8.56 4.45
C THR A 72 -4.56 -10.01 4.07
N ASN A 73 -4.49 -10.34 2.77
CA ASN A 73 -4.23 -11.69 2.27
C ASN A 73 -2.82 -11.88 1.68
N ASN A 74 -1.85 -11.06 2.05
CA ASN A 74 -0.47 -11.20 1.57
C ASN A 74 0.39 -12.04 2.56
N PRO A 75 1.21 -12.98 2.06
CA PRO A 75 2.07 -13.80 2.93
C PRO A 75 3.20 -13.00 3.61
N PHE A 76 3.56 -11.84 3.09
CA PHE A 76 4.54 -10.96 3.70
C PHE A 76 3.98 -10.25 4.94
N VAL A 77 2.80 -9.64 4.82
CA VAL A 77 2.12 -8.92 5.90
C VAL A 77 0.60 -9.07 5.83
N SER A 78 -0.06 -8.97 6.98
CA SER A 78 -1.51 -8.78 7.07
C SER A 78 -1.77 -7.51 7.88
N VAL A 79 -2.24 -6.45 7.21
CA VAL A 79 -2.45 -5.12 7.80
C VAL A 79 -3.79 -4.55 7.30
N PRO A 80 -4.63 -3.97 8.17
CA PRO A 80 -5.85 -3.29 7.72
C PRO A 80 -5.53 -2.10 6.80
N ILE A 81 -6.35 -1.92 5.76
CA ILE A 81 -6.19 -0.80 4.82
C ILE A 81 -6.24 0.58 5.50
N GLU A 82 -7.04 0.71 6.57
CA GLU A 82 -7.11 1.94 7.37
C GLU A 82 -5.80 2.26 8.11
N THR A 83 -5.09 1.23 8.58
CA THR A 83 -3.77 1.40 9.20
C THR A 83 -2.77 1.93 8.19
N VAL A 84 -2.77 1.36 6.98
CA VAL A 84 -1.90 1.81 5.87
C VAL A 84 -2.24 3.23 5.44
N LYS A 85 -3.54 3.58 5.36
CA LYS A 85 -3.99 4.94 5.11
C LYS A 85 -3.44 5.90 6.16
N GLY A 86 -3.51 5.53 7.43
CA GLY A 86 -2.94 6.31 8.53
C GLY A 86 -1.44 6.58 8.37
N TRP A 87 -0.66 5.60 7.92
CA TRP A 87 0.78 5.77 7.67
C TRP A 87 1.08 6.74 6.53
N ILE A 88 0.34 6.61 5.43
CA ILE A 88 0.48 7.46 4.24
C ILE A 88 0.04 8.91 4.54
N GLU A 89 -0.98 9.09 5.39
CA GLU A 89 -1.44 10.41 5.83
C GLU A 89 -0.47 11.04 6.85
N ALA A 90 0.09 10.25 7.77
CA ALA A 90 1.01 10.70 8.83
C ALA A 90 2.45 10.97 8.35
N GLU A 91 2.64 11.12 7.05
CA GLU A 91 3.92 11.47 6.45
C GLU A 91 4.49 12.75 7.10
N PRO A 92 5.66 12.69 7.77
CA PRO A 92 6.25 13.87 8.39
C PRO A 92 6.75 14.81 7.28
N ASN A 93 6.25 16.04 7.30
CA ASN A 93 6.70 17.15 6.44
C ASN A 93 8.24 17.33 6.48
#